data_AF-A0A3M2BMH8-F1
#
_entry.id   AF-A0A3M2BMH8-F1
#
_cell.length_a   1.000
_cell.length_b   1.000
_cell.length_c   1.000
_cell.angle_alpha   90.00
_cell.angle_beta   90.00
_cell.angle_gamma   90.00
#
_symmetry.space_group_name_H-M   'P 1'
#
loop_
_entity.id
_entity.type
_entity.pdbx_description
1 polymer ?
#
loop_
_entity_poly.entity_id
_entity_poly.type
_entity_poly.pdbx_seq_one_letter_code
_entity_poly.pdbx_strand_id
1 'polypeptide(L)'
;MDAPRLDPGRRFFAGLLEALVEVMGTAQGYLFQHGPRVALLAQDLADELGVEERLRAELFFAAVLSDVGMIGLVEDAWEDPVEVLPPRSRARVIRHPERSASTVREIPYMRGLEPLVRHHHEWWDGSGYPDGLSGLDIPIGARILRLADTVCALAEPRPHRPALPPDAVHQAVVESAGVEFSPDVVHAFLSLEREGRLREFQPGRFHRACLDAAAALVPAEVSPLSTREFLDIIGALIDAKDAYTAGHSRRVARLGAAVADQLTLGAELERTAFAAGYLHDLGKVSVPVALLTREGPLDEAEHRAVRSHAETGARILERIPSLRHLAPGCRYHHERWDGSGYPEGLSGDRIPLLGQVLAVCDAYDAMTSGRAYRRGCSHPEAVEELRRARGTQFSPAIVEAFTGLPSSVFRSLWSPEETLPRFFGPVADPRRRARTALD
;
A
#
# COMPACT_ATOMS: atom_id res chain seq x y z
N MET A 1 26.88 -19.48 6.97
CA MET A 1 26.76 -18.36 7.92
C MET A 1 25.29 -18.03 8.00
N ASP A 2 24.69 -18.19 9.18
CA ASP A 2 23.30 -17.78 9.41
C ASP A 2 23.19 -16.26 9.22
N ALA A 3 22.25 -15.82 8.40
CA ALA A 3 21.95 -14.40 8.24
C ALA A 3 21.63 -13.81 9.63
N PRO A 4 22.14 -12.61 9.97
CA PRO A 4 21.85 -11.99 11.25
C PRO A 4 20.32 -11.97 11.45
N ARG A 5 19.86 -12.44 12.61
CA ARG A 5 18.43 -12.45 12.93
C ARG A 5 17.93 -11.00 12.91
N LEU A 6 17.30 -10.61 11.80
CA LEU A 6 16.67 -9.31 11.66
C LEU A 6 15.64 -9.11 12.77
N ASP A 7 15.63 -7.89 13.31
CA ASP A 7 14.67 -7.48 14.33
C ASP A 7 13.21 -7.62 13.82
N PRO A 8 12.24 -8.00 14.69
CA PRO A 8 10.84 -8.14 14.31
C PRO A 8 10.23 -6.93 13.57
N GLY A 9 10.64 -5.70 13.91
CA GLY A 9 10.16 -4.47 13.26
C GLY A 9 10.56 -4.38 11.80
N ARG A 10 11.82 -4.68 11.50
CA ARG A 10 12.37 -4.69 10.13
C ARG A 10 11.75 -5.79 9.28
N ARG A 11 11.57 -6.99 9.86
CA ARG A 11 10.91 -8.12 9.20
C ARG A 11 9.46 -7.81 8.86
N PHE A 12 8.77 -7.12 9.77
CA PHE A 12 7.41 -6.69 9.53
C PHE A 12 7.32 -5.69 8.37
N PHE A 13 8.18 -4.67 8.39
CA PHE A 13 8.21 -3.65 7.33
C PHE A 13 8.47 -4.28 5.96
N ALA A 14 9.46 -5.18 5.88
CA ALA A 14 9.76 -5.93 4.66
C ALA A 14 8.58 -6.81 4.21
N GLY A 15 7.99 -7.58 5.14
CA GLY A 15 6.85 -8.45 4.83
C GLY A 15 5.60 -7.69 4.41
N LEU A 16 5.35 -6.50 4.96
CA LEU A 16 4.20 -5.69 4.54
C LEU A 16 4.44 -5.04 3.18
N LEU A 17 5.64 -4.54 2.89
CA LEU A 17 5.96 -4.04 1.55
C LEU A 17 5.89 -5.14 0.49
N GLU A 18 6.41 -6.33 0.79
CA GLU A 18 6.24 -7.49 -0.09
C GLU A 18 4.77 -7.79 -0.36
N ALA A 19 3.95 -7.79 0.69
CA ALA A 19 2.53 -7.99 0.53
C ALA A 19 1.87 -6.88 -0.29
N LEU A 20 2.22 -5.61 -0.07
CA LEU A 20 1.71 -4.46 -0.82
C LEU A 20 2.07 -4.57 -2.30
N VAL A 21 3.27 -5.04 -2.60
CA VAL A 21 3.74 -5.22 -3.97
C VAL A 21 3.10 -6.43 -4.64
N GLU A 22 2.97 -7.55 -3.92
CA GLU A 22 2.24 -8.72 -4.40
C GLU A 22 0.79 -8.34 -4.71
N VAL A 23 0.17 -7.60 -3.81
CA VAL A 23 -1.14 -6.98 -3.94
C VAL A 23 -1.25 -6.12 -5.20
N MET A 24 -0.36 -5.15 -5.38
CA MET A 24 -0.38 -4.27 -6.55
C MET A 24 -0.19 -5.07 -7.85
N GLY A 25 0.57 -6.17 -7.80
CA GLY A 25 0.76 -7.08 -8.92
C GLY A 25 -0.42 -8.01 -9.21
N THR A 26 -1.38 -8.17 -8.30
CA THR A 26 -2.56 -9.05 -8.50
C THR A 26 -3.74 -8.39 -9.21
N ALA A 27 -3.72 -7.07 -9.40
CA ALA A 27 -4.66 -6.40 -10.30
C ALA A 27 -4.41 -6.91 -11.74
N GLN A 28 -5.45 -7.36 -12.43
CA GLN A 28 -5.30 -7.84 -13.82
C GLN A 28 -4.87 -6.68 -14.72
N GLY A 29 -3.84 -6.90 -15.54
CA GLY A 29 -3.24 -5.89 -16.41
C GLY A 29 -2.02 -5.24 -15.77
N TYR A 30 -0.90 -5.26 -16.51
CA TYR A 30 0.35 -4.52 -16.28
C TYR A 30 0.68 -4.25 -14.80
N LEU A 31 1.57 -5.06 -14.22
CA LEU A 31 2.34 -4.84 -12.97
C LEU A 31 2.61 -6.15 -12.21
N PHE A 32 2.17 -7.33 -12.67
CA PHE A 32 2.55 -8.60 -12.01
C PHE A 32 4.07 -8.73 -11.96
N GLN A 33 4.62 -8.45 -10.78
CA GLN A 33 6.06 -8.42 -10.49
C GLN A 33 6.87 -7.33 -11.22
N HIS A 34 6.27 -6.35 -11.90
CA HIS A 34 7.03 -5.24 -12.55
C HIS A 34 7.85 -4.45 -11.52
N GLY A 35 7.21 -3.88 -10.49
CA GLY A 35 7.91 -3.17 -9.41
C GLY A 35 9.05 -3.99 -8.77
N PRO A 36 8.83 -5.27 -8.39
CA PRO A 36 9.88 -6.17 -7.94
C PRO A 36 11.04 -6.37 -8.92
N ARG A 37 10.74 -6.46 -10.22
CA ARG A 37 11.75 -6.63 -11.28
C ARG A 37 12.56 -5.36 -11.46
N VAL A 38 11.89 -4.20 -11.52
CA VAL A 38 12.53 -2.88 -11.57
C VAL A 38 13.44 -2.70 -10.37
N ALA A 39 12.97 -3.03 -9.16
CA ALA A 39 13.77 -2.93 -7.94
C ALA A 39 15.03 -3.80 -7.99
N LEU A 40 14.90 -5.07 -8.42
CA LEU A 40 16.06 -5.97 -8.52
C LEU A 40 17.07 -5.54 -9.59
N LEU A 41 16.60 -5.11 -10.76
CA LEU A 41 17.49 -4.59 -11.82
C LEU A 41 18.16 -3.28 -11.39
N ALA A 42 17.42 -2.39 -10.71
CA ALA A 42 17.98 -1.16 -10.17
C ALA A 42 19.08 -1.43 -9.12
N GLN A 43 18.93 -2.49 -8.30
CA GLN A 43 20.00 -2.94 -7.39
C GLN A 43 21.23 -3.41 -8.17
N ASP A 44 21.05 -4.24 -9.21
CA ASP A 44 22.17 -4.75 -10.01
C ASP A 44 22.94 -3.61 -10.69
N LEU A 45 22.23 -2.62 -11.24
CA LEU A 45 22.81 -1.42 -11.85
C LEU A 45 23.53 -0.55 -10.82
N ALA A 46 22.93 -0.34 -9.65
CA ALA A 46 23.54 0.44 -8.57
C ALA A 46 24.82 -0.22 -8.04
N ASP A 47 24.83 -1.55 -7.93
CA ASP A 47 26.02 -2.33 -7.56
C ASP A 47 27.13 -2.16 -8.60
N GLU A 48 26.80 -2.27 -9.89
CA GLU A 48 27.77 -2.11 -10.98
C GLU A 48 28.33 -0.69 -11.05
N LEU A 49 27.53 0.32 -10.73
CA LEU A 49 27.93 1.74 -10.68
C LEU A 49 28.68 2.12 -9.39
N GLY A 50 28.82 1.19 -8.43
CA GLY A 50 29.48 1.47 -7.15
C GLY A 50 28.72 2.46 -6.26
N VAL A 51 27.39 2.48 -6.36
CA VAL A 51 26.53 3.31 -5.52
C VAL A 51 26.64 2.87 -4.05
N GLU A 52 26.68 3.84 -3.13
CA GLU A 52 26.76 3.59 -1.69
C GLU A 52 25.59 2.72 -1.20
N GLU A 53 25.85 1.84 -0.24
CA GLU A 53 24.88 0.91 0.35
C GLU A 53 23.59 1.59 0.81
N ARG A 54 23.69 2.76 1.45
CA ARG A 54 22.51 3.50 1.89
C ARG A 54 21.65 3.96 0.72
N LEU A 55 22.24 4.61 -0.28
CA LEU A 55 21.52 5.08 -1.46
C LEU A 55 20.95 3.90 -2.27
N ARG A 56 21.63 2.76 -2.27
CA ARG A 56 21.11 1.53 -2.88
C ARG A 56 19.86 1.01 -2.15
N ALA A 57 19.81 1.05 -0.82
CA ALA A 57 18.60 0.72 -0.07
C ALA A 57 17.46 1.72 -0.31
N GLU A 58 17.78 3.01 -0.39
CA GLU A 58 16.84 4.08 -0.76
C GLU A 58 16.27 3.86 -2.17
N LEU A 59 17.13 3.51 -3.13
CA LEU A 59 16.76 3.17 -4.51
C LEU A 59 15.87 1.93 -4.59
N PHE A 60 16.10 0.91 -3.77
CA PHE A 60 15.25 -0.28 -3.74
C PHE A 60 13.79 0.09 -3.44
N PHE A 61 13.55 0.86 -2.39
CA PHE A 61 12.19 1.28 -2.05
C PHE A 61 11.62 2.30 -3.05
N ALA A 62 12.46 3.21 -3.57
CA ALA A 62 12.04 4.12 -4.64
C ALA A 62 11.58 3.36 -5.89
N ALA A 63 12.26 2.27 -6.26
CA ALA A 63 11.87 1.40 -7.38
C ALA A 63 10.55 0.67 -7.13
N VAL A 64 10.36 0.17 -5.90
CA VAL A 64 9.12 -0.49 -5.51
C VAL A 64 7.92 0.48 -5.55
N LEU A 65 8.16 1.74 -5.22
CA LEU A 65 7.12 2.77 -5.04
C LEU A 65 7.04 3.76 -6.21
N SER A 66 7.83 3.59 -7.29
CA SER A 66 7.90 4.57 -8.38
C SER A 66 6.55 4.81 -9.04
N ASP A 67 5.75 3.75 -9.14
CA ASP A 67 4.44 3.74 -9.79
C ASP A 67 3.28 3.83 -8.80
N VAL A 68 3.52 4.09 -7.52
CA VAL A 68 2.44 4.15 -6.51
C VAL A 68 1.41 5.25 -6.84
N GLY A 69 1.84 6.30 -7.53
CA GLY A 69 1.03 7.36 -8.10
C GLY A 69 0.24 6.96 -9.35
N MET A 70 0.25 5.70 -9.76
CA MET A 70 -0.62 5.15 -10.81
C MET A 70 -1.91 4.53 -10.23
N ILE A 71 -1.93 4.24 -8.92
CA ILE A 71 -3.10 3.67 -8.23
C ILE A 71 -4.32 4.59 -8.44
N GLY A 72 -5.43 3.96 -8.87
CA GLY A 72 -6.73 4.60 -9.11
C GLY A 72 -6.85 5.43 -10.40
N LEU A 73 -5.81 5.53 -11.24
CA LEU A 73 -5.88 6.33 -12.50
C LEU A 73 -6.03 5.50 -13.77
N VAL A 74 -5.47 4.28 -13.77
CA VAL A 74 -4.99 3.68 -15.02
C VAL A 74 -5.65 2.34 -15.34
N GLU A 75 -6.57 1.81 -14.54
CA GLU A 75 -7.27 0.58 -14.94
C GLU A 75 -8.03 0.73 -16.27
N ASP A 76 -8.63 1.89 -16.58
CA ASP A 76 -9.17 2.18 -17.92
C ASP A 76 -8.12 2.21 -19.05
N ALA A 77 -6.83 2.39 -18.72
CA ALA A 77 -5.71 2.38 -19.64
C ALA A 77 -4.97 1.02 -19.67
N TRP A 78 -5.17 0.18 -18.65
CA TRP A 78 -4.60 -1.16 -18.48
C TRP A 78 -5.55 -2.27 -18.94
N GLU A 79 -6.84 -2.14 -18.64
CA GLU A 79 -7.93 -3.10 -18.87
C GLU A 79 -8.64 -2.87 -20.21
N ASP A 80 -8.70 -1.61 -20.68
CA ASP A 80 -9.14 -1.25 -22.03
C ASP A 80 -7.92 -0.82 -22.85
N PRO A 81 -7.14 -1.80 -23.34
CA PRO A 81 -5.93 -1.47 -24.04
C PRO A 81 -6.38 -0.78 -25.34
N VAL A 82 -6.02 0.49 -25.47
CA VAL A 82 -6.20 1.26 -26.70
C VAL A 82 -4.83 1.74 -27.11
N GLU A 83 -4.55 1.71 -28.41
CA GLU A 83 -3.25 2.13 -28.97
C GLU A 83 -2.93 3.59 -28.61
N VAL A 84 -3.96 4.41 -28.36
CA VAL A 84 -3.86 5.79 -27.90
C VAL A 84 -4.83 6.03 -26.74
N LEU A 85 -4.29 6.34 -25.57
CA LEU A 85 -5.10 6.72 -24.41
C LEU A 85 -5.89 8.01 -24.67
N PRO A 86 -7.14 8.12 -24.19
CA PRO A 86 -7.89 9.37 -24.22
C PRO A 86 -7.08 10.53 -23.62
N PRO A 87 -7.18 11.77 -24.14
CA PRO A 87 -6.34 12.89 -23.68
C PRO A 87 -6.39 13.15 -22.17
N ARG A 88 -7.56 12.95 -21.55
CA ARG A 88 -7.74 13.09 -20.09
C ARG A 88 -6.99 12.02 -19.30
N SER A 89 -7.00 10.77 -19.78
CA SER A 89 -6.28 9.65 -19.15
C SER A 89 -4.77 9.84 -19.31
N ARG A 90 -4.30 10.22 -20.50
CA ARG A 90 -2.89 10.54 -20.76
C ARG A 90 -2.36 11.67 -19.87
N ALA A 91 -3.13 12.74 -19.69
CA ALA A 91 -2.77 13.86 -18.81
C ALA A 91 -2.73 13.49 -17.31
N ARG A 92 -3.40 12.40 -16.90
CA ARG A 92 -3.31 11.86 -15.54
C ARG A 92 -2.07 10.96 -15.39
N VAL A 93 -1.79 10.10 -16.37
CA VAL A 93 -0.60 9.24 -16.40
C VAL A 93 0.69 10.05 -16.33
N ILE A 94 0.83 11.14 -17.10
CA ILE A 94 2.04 11.98 -17.07
C ILE A 94 2.29 12.62 -15.70
N ARG A 95 1.27 12.74 -14.85
CA ARG A 95 1.41 13.31 -13.49
C ARG A 95 1.65 12.25 -12.41
N HIS A 96 1.76 10.97 -12.76
CA HIS A 96 1.98 9.93 -11.77
C HIS A 96 3.30 10.11 -10.98
N PRO A 97 4.44 10.59 -11.54
CA PRO A 97 5.66 10.73 -10.74
C PRO A 97 5.47 11.76 -9.61
N GLU A 98 4.69 12.81 -9.85
CA GLU A 98 4.35 13.83 -8.85
C GLU A 98 3.47 13.27 -7.73
N ARG A 99 2.48 12.44 -8.12
CA ARG A 99 1.62 11.74 -7.17
C ARG A 99 2.42 10.72 -6.35
N SER A 100 3.27 9.94 -7.00
CA SER A 100 4.14 8.96 -6.36
C SER A 100 5.04 9.66 -5.34
N ALA A 101 5.69 10.76 -5.71
CA ALA A 101 6.50 11.56 -4.80
C ALA A 101 5.71 12.12 -3.61
N SER A 102 4.47 12.58 -3.84
CA SER A 102 3.58 13.06 -2.78
C SER A 102 3.20 11.95 -1.80
N THR A 103 2.87 10.75 -2.31
CA THR A 103 2.58 9.58 -1.49
C THR A 103 3.80 9.14 -0.69
N VAL A 104 4.97 9.02 -1.34
CA VAL A 104 6.22 8.56 -0.73
C VAL A 104 6.69 9.50 0.39
N ARG A 105 6.48 10.81 0.26
CA ARG A 105 6.78 11.80 1.31
C ARG A 105 6.07 11.50 2.64
N GLU A 106 4.84 11.02 2.56
CA GLU A 106 4.04 10.72 3.73
C GLU A 106 4.47 9.38 4.39
N ILE A 107 5.38 8.63 3.77
CA ILE A 107 5.85 7.33 4.28
C ILE A 107 7.01 7.49 5.27
N PRO A 108 6.85 7.06 6.55
CA PRO A 108 7.94 6.99 7.51
C PRO A 108 9.12 6.24 6.96
N TYR A 109 10.31 6.73 7.29
CA TYR A 109 11.58 6.16 6.88
C TYR A 109 11.83 6.21 5.36
N MET A 110 10.91 6.74 4.57
CA MET A 110 11.03 6.94 3.11
C MET A 110 11.03 8.43 2.72
N ARG A 111 10.99 9.35 3.69
CA ARG A 111 11.27 10.77 3.44
C ARG A 111 12.67 10.91 2.88
N GLY A 112 12.81 11.70 1.82
CA GLY A 112 14.04 11.85 1.05
C GLY A 112 14.05 11.04 -0.24
N LEU A 113 13.15 10.07 -0.43
CA LEU A 113 13.05 9.28 -1.67
C LEU A 113 12.27 9.99 -2.78
N GLU A 114 11.58 11.09 -2.47
CA GLU A 114 10.73 11.82 -3.41
C GLU A 114 11.45 12.25 -4.69
N PRO A 115 12.71 12.74 -4.66
CA PRO A 115 13.40 13.11 -5.89
C PRO A 115 13.64 11.91 -6.82
N LEU A 116 13.95 10.73 -6.26
CA LEU A 116 14.19 9.52 -7.06
C LEU A 116 12.90 9.12 -7.80
N VAL A 117 11.79 9.16 -7.08
CA VAL A 117 10.47 8.78 -7.59
C VAL A 117 9.87 9.87 -8.49
N ARG A 118 10.05 11.15 -8.20
CA ARG A 118 9.52 12.24 -9.03
C ARG A 118 10.18 12.29 -10.40
N HIS A 119 11.48 12.03 -10.45
CA HIS A 119 12.29 12.29 -11.64
C HIS A 119 12.63 11.02 -12.45
N HIS A 120 12.06 9.87 -12.12
CA HIS A 120 12.36 8.62 -12.85
C HIS A 120 11.86 8.60 -14.31
N HIS A 121 11.11 9.61 -14.75
CA HIS A 121 10.71 9.83 -16.14
C HIS A 121 11.39 11.04 -16.80
N GLU A 122 12.35 11.69 -16.12
CA GLU A 122 13.22 12.67 -16.76
C GLU A 122 14.15 11.93 -17.74
N TRP A 123 14.42 12.56 -18.87
CA TRP A 123 15.28 11.99 -19.92
C TRP A 123 16.59 12.74 -19.95
N TRP A 124 17.68 12.03 -20.26
CA TRP A 124 19.02 12.60 -20.26
C TRP A 124 19.15 13.89 -21.08
N ASP A 125 18.42 14.02 -22.20
CA ASP A 125 18.42 15.20 -23.07
C ASP A 125 17.52 16.36 -22.61
N GLY A 126 16.77 16.19 -21.51
CA GLY A 126 15.84 17.19 -20.98
C GLY A 126 14.44 17.17 -21.61
N SER A 127 14.13 16.21 -22.49
CA SER A 127 12.79 16.07 -23.10
C SER A 127 11.79 15.28 -22.23
N GLY A 128 12.28 14.70 -21.13
CA GLY A 128 11.48 13.98 -20.15
C GLY A 128 10.63 14.89 -19.26
N TYR A 129 10.01 14.29 -18.25
CA TYR A 129 9.04 14.95 -17.37
C TYR A 129 9.21 14.44 -15.93
N PRO A 130 8.69 15.15 -14.89
CA PRO A 130 7.78 16.30 -14.94
C PRO A 130 8.45 17.68 -15.05
N ASP A 131 9.73 17.82 -14.69
CA ASP A 131 10.37 19.11 -14.46
C ASP A 131 11.39 19.50 -15.54
N GLY A 132 11.67 18.62 -16.50
CA GLY A 132 12.57 18.89 -17.63
C GLY A 132 14.03 18.91 -17.21
N LEU A 133 14.39 18.10 -16.22
CA LEU A 133 15.79 17.95 -15.80
C LEU A 133 16.58 17.23 -16.89
N SER A 134 17.87 17.55 -17.01
CA SER A 134 18.74 16.97 -18.03
C SER A 134 20.11 16.60 -17.46
N GLY A 135 20.79 15.65 -18.10
CA GLY A 135 22.14 15.27 -17.73
C GLY A 135 22.30 14.91 -16.25
N LEU A 136 23.29 15.53 -15.61
CA LEU A 136 23.64 15.28 -14.21
C LEU A 136 22.75 16.01 -13.20
N ASP A 137 21.83 16.88 -13.67
CA ASP A 137 20.80 17.46 -12.79
C ASP A 137 19.76 16.40 -12.38
N ILE A 138 19.66 15.31 -13.14
CA ILE A 138 18.81 14.16 -12.79
C ILE A 138 19.54 13.32 -11.70
N PRO A 139 18.91 13.07 -10.53
CA PRO A 139 19.51 12.25 -9.49
C PRO A 139 19.92 10.87 -10.01
N ILE A 140 21.09 10.37 -9.62
CA ILE A 140 21.59 9.06 -10.09
C ILE A 140 20.58 7.93 -9.86
N GLY A 141 19.88 7.93 -8.73
CA GLY A 141 18.81 6.97 -8.46
C GLY A 141 17.68 7.03 -9.49
N ALA A 142 17.23 8.23 -9.87
CA ALA A 142 16.21 8.41 -10.91
C ALA A 142 16.70 7.96 -12.30
N ARG A 143 17.98 8.21 -12.63
CA ARG A 143 18.60 7.74 -13.88
C ARG A 143 18.66 6.21 -13.95
N ILE A 144 18.97 5.55 -12.83
CA ILE A 144 18.92 4.09 -12.71
C ILE A 144 17.48 3.57 -12.85
N LEU A 145 16.53 4.19 -12.16
CA LEU A 145 15.11 3.82 -12.24
C LEU A 145 14.56 3.92 -13.66
N ARG A 146 14.88 4.99 -14.41
CA ARG A 146 14.41 5.17 -15.79
C ARG A 146 14.80 3.99 -16.68
N LEU A 147 16.06 3.56 -16.61
CA LEU A 147 16.56 2.44 -17.40
C LEU A 147 15.96 1.11 -16.91
N ALA A 148 15.93 0.88 -15.59
CA ALA A 148 15.39 -0.35 -15.02
C ALA A 148 13.89 -0.53 -15.35
N ASP A 149 13.09 0.53 -15.18
CA ASP A 149 11.67 0.57 -15.54
C ASP A 149 11.47 0.23 -17.01
N THR A 150 12.19 0.89 -17.91
CA THR A 150 12.01 0.72 -19.35
C THR A 150 12.43 -0.68 -19.80
N VAL A 151 13.56 -1.21 -19.31
CA VAL A 151 14.01 -2.58 -19.63
C VAL A 151 12.98 -3.61 -19.17
N CYS A 152 12.51 -3.52 -17.92
CA CYS A 152 11.49 -4.43 -17.41
C CYS A 152 10.20 -4.31 -18.22
N ALA A 153 9.80 -3.07 -18.55
CA ALA A 153 8.59 -2.80 -19.28
C ALA A 153 8.61 -3.35 -20.71
N LEU A 154 9.74 -3.24 -21.42
CA LEU A 154 9.91 -3.74 -22.79
C LEU A 154 9.96 -5.28 -22.83
N ALA A 155 10.62 -5.90 -21.84
CA ALA A 155 10.79 -7.35 -21.73
C ALA A 155 9.52 -8.09 -21.26
N GLU A 156 8.46 -7.37 -20.89
CA GLU A 156 7.18 -7.96 -20.49
C GLU A 156 6.12 -7.87 -21.60
N PRO A 157 5.23 -8.87 -21.68
CA PRO A 157 4.05 -8.75 -22.52
C PRO A 157 3.08 -7.72 -21.94
N ARG A 158 2.56 -6.86 -22.82
CA ARG A 158 1.45 -5.95 -22.56
C ARG A 158 0.23 -6.41 -23.38
N PRO A 159 -1.00 -6.02 -23.02
CA PRO A 159 -2.20 -6.45 -23.74
C PRO A 159 -2.12 -6.29 -25.28
N HIS A 160 -1.46 -5.23 -25.77
CA HIS A 160 -1.28 -4.94 -27.21
C HIS A 160 0.15 -4.98 -27.72
N ARG A 161 1.09 -5.43 -26.90
CA ARG A 161 2.51 -5.49 -27.28
C ARG A 161 3.14 -6.74 -26.70
N PRO A 162 3.59 -7.70 -27.53
CA PRO A 162 4.35 -8.83 -27.00
C PRO A 162 5.64 -8.34 -26.34
N ALA A 163 6.17 -9.15 -25.42
CA ALA A 163 7.50 -8.93 -24.87
C ALA A 163 8.52 -8.82 -26.01
N LEU A 164 9.43 -7.84 -25.92
CA LEU A 164 10.53 -7.76 -26.87
C LEU A 164 11.56 -8.87 -26.55
N PRO A 165 12.17 -9.49 -27.58
CA PRO A 165 13.29 -10.39 -27.37
C PRO A 165 14.50 -9.63 -26.79
N PRO A 166 15.41 -10.31 -26.07
CA PRO A 166 16.56 -9.67 -25.43
C PRO A 166 17.38 -8.76 -26.36
N ASP A 167 17.67 -9.20 -27.59
CA ASP A 167 18.44 -8.41 -28.56
C ASP A 167 17.73 -7.10 -28.95
N ALA A 168 16.40 -7.09 -29.00
CA ALA A 168 15.62 -5.88 -29.29
C ALA A 168 15.57 -4.93 -28.09
N VAL A 169 15.55 -5.47 -26.86
CA VAL A 169 15.68 -4.66 -25.64
C VAL A 169 17.07 -4.03 -25.58
N HIS A 170 18.12 -4.82 -25.85
CA HIS A 170 19.50 -4.33 -25.95
C HIS A 170 19.60 -3.18 -26.95
N GLN A 171 19.08 -3.38 -28.18
CA GLN A 171 19.13 -2.37 -29.23
C GLN A 171 18.42 -1.09 -28.80
N ALA A 172 17.22 -1.18 -28.22
CA ALA A 172 16.48 -0.03 -27.71
C ALA A 172 17.27 0.74 -26.64
N VAL A 173 17.94 0.04 -25.71
CA VAL A 173 18.78 0.68 -24.68
C VAL A 173 19.97 1.42 -25.29
N VAL A 174 20.64 0.81 -26.28
CA VAL A 174 21.81 1.41 -26.94
C VAL A 174 21.41 2.63 -27.78
N GLU A 175 20.33 2.54 -28.55
CA GLU A 175 19.85 3.63 -29.41
C GLU A 175 19.35 4.85 -28.61
N SER A 176 18.81 4.60 -27.42
CA SER A 176 18.32 5.65 -26.51
C SER A 176 19.40 6.24 -25.58
N ALA A 177 20.65 5.78 -25.67
CA ALA A 177 21.75 6.27 -24.84
C ALA A 177 22.08 7.75 -25.15
N GLY A 178 22.13 8.59 -24.11
CA GLY A 178 22.35 10.03 -24.26
C GLY A 178 21.13 10.81 -24.75
N VAL A 179 19.98 10.15 -24.92
CA VAL A 179 18.69 10.78 -25.20
C VAL A 179 17.76 10.54 -24.02
N GLU A 180 17.30 9.32 -23.86
CA GLU A 180 16.47 8.90 -22.73
C GLU A 180 17.33 8.49 -21.54
N PHE A 181 18.34 7.66 -21.78
CA PHE A 181 19.13 7.04 -20.73
C PHE A 181 20.48 7.73 -20.53
N SER A 182 20.88 7.79 -19.27
CA SER A 182 22.20 8.25 -18.87
C SER A 182 23.31 7.32 -19.42
N PRO A 183 24.35 7.83 -20.10
CA PRO A 183 25.38 6.99 -20.72
C PRO A 183 26.11 6.06 -19.74
N ASP A 184 26.42 6.53 -18.54
CA ASP A 184 27.02 5.72 -17.45
C ASP A 184 26.14 4.54 -17.02
N VAL A 185 24.83 4.76 -16.87
CA VAL A 185 23.85 3.70 -16.54
C VAL A 185 23.72 2.69 -17.68
N VAL A 186 23.73 3.15 -18.94
CA VAL A 186 23.75 2.26 -20.11
C VAL A 186 25.02 1.41 -20.12
N HIS A 187 26.18 2.01 -19.86
CA HIS A 187 27.43 1.26 -19.76
C HIS A 187 27.38 0.18 -18.67
N ALA A 188 26.80 0.49 -17.51
CA ALA A 188 26.59 -0.49 -16.44
C ALA A 188 25.66 -1.65 -16.88
N PHE A 189 24.54 -1.34 -17.54
CA PHE A 189 23.63 -2.35 -18.09
C PHE A 189 24.34 -3.29 -19.07
N LEU A 190 25.09 -2.74 -20.03
CA LEU A 190 25.83 -3.51 -21.03
C LEU A 190 26.96 -4.34 -20.39
N SER A 191 27.58 -3.84 -19.31
CA SER A 191 28.56 -4.59 -18.53
C SER A 191 27.93 -5.83 -17.91
N LEU A 192 26.80 -5.66 -17.21
CA LEU A 192 26.05 -6.76 -16.60
C LEU A 192 25.58 -7.79 -17.62
N GLU A 193 25.11 -7.34 -18.79
CA GLU A 193 24.66 -8.21 -19.86
C GLU A 193 25.80 -9.06 -20.43
N ARG A 194 26.93 -8.41 -20.80
CA ARG A 194 28.12 -9.09 -21.33
C ARG A 194 28.67 -10.14 -20.36
N GLU A 195 28.57 -9.88 -19.06
CA GLU A 195 29.03 -10.78 -18.00
C GLU A 195 28.00 -11.86 -17.62
N GLY A 196 26.81 -11.86 -18.23
CA GLY A 196 25.72 -12.80 -17.89
C GLY A 196 25.19 -12.60 -16.46
N ARG A 197 25.31 -11.37 -15.94
CA ARG A 197 24.89 -10.98 -14.58
C ARG A 197 23.48 -10.40 -14.51
N LEU A 198 22.82 -10.17 -15.65
CA LEU A 198 21.38 -9.89 -15.69
C LEU A 198 20.61 -11.15 -15.27
N ARG A 199 19.97 -11.10 -14.10
CA ARG A 199 19.28 -12.26 -13.51
C ARG A 199 17.79 -12.20 -13.78
N GLU A 200 17.19 -13.36 -14.03
CA GLU A 200 15.73 -13.48 -14.01
C GLU A 200 15.15 -13.15 -12.63
N PHE A 201 13.89 -12.75 -12.61
CA PHE A 201 13.16 -12.48 -11.38
C PHE A 201 13.09 -13.73 -10.50
N GLN A 202 13.48 -13.58 -9.24
CA GLN A 202 13.33 -14.63 -8.24
C GLN A 202 12.68 -14.06 -6.98
N PRO A 203 11.49 -14.56 -6.56
CA PRO A 203 10.82 -14.08 -5.35
C PRO A 203 11.69 -14.13 -4.10
N GLY A 204 12.51 -15.18 -3.94
CA GLY A 204 13.44 -15.30 -2.81
C GLY A 204 14.57 -14.25 -2.82
N ARG A 205 14.98 -13.77 -4.00
CA ARG A 205 15.95 -12.67 -4.13
C ARG A 205 15.29 -11.34 -3.75
N PHE A 206 14.07 -11.11 -4.24
CA PHE A 206 13.31 -9.91 -3.89
C PHE A 206 13.06 -9.82 -2.38
N HIS A 207 12.63 -10.93 -1.76
CA HIS A 207 12.45 -11.01 -0.30
C HIS A 207 13.73 -10.62 0.47
N ARG A 208 14.88 -11.15 0.04
CA ARG A 208 16.16 -10.82 0.66
C ARG A 208 16.53 -9.35 0.47
N ALA A 209 16.39 -8.81 -0.74
CA ALA A 209 16.66 -7.41 -1.01
C ALA A 209 15.75 -6.48 -0.19
N CYS A 210 14.49 -6.85 0.01
CA CYS A 210 13.55 -6.12 0.86
C CYS A 210 14.01 -6.10 2.32
N LEU A 211 14.43 -7.25 2.85
CA LEU A 211 14.99 -7.38 4.19
C LEU A 211 16.27 -6.56 4.38
N ASP A 212 17.19 -6.60 3.41
CA ASP A 212 18.46 -5.87 3.45
C ASP A 212 18.22 -4.35 3.39
N ALA A 213 17.34 -3.89 2.49
CA ALA A 213 16.96 -2.48 2.40
C ALA A 213 16.26 -2.00 3.68
N ALA A 214 15.35 -2.81 4.25
CA ALA A 214 14.70 -2.50 5.52
C ALA A 214 15.71 -2.42 6.67
N ALA A 215 16.74 -3.27 6.67
CA ALA A 215 17.80 -3.22 7.69
C ALA A 215 18.64 -1.94 7.61
N ALA A 216 18.83 -1.39 6.40
CA ALA A 216 19.58 -0.16 6.17
C ALA A 216 18.78 1.10 6.56
N LEU A 217 17.47 1.15 6.27
CA LEU A 217 16.67 2.36 6.43
C LEU A 217 15.79 2.39 7.68
N VAL A 218 15.31 1.24 8.14
CA VAL A 218 14.35 1.17 9.25
C VAL A 218 15.09 0.95 10.57
N PRO A 219 14.83 1.77 11.62
CA PRO A 219 15.43 1.56 12.93
C PRO A 219 15.04 0.19 13.53
N ALA A 220 15.91 -0.38 14.37
CA ALA A 220 15.72 -1.72 14.94
C ALA A 220 14.63 -1.79 16.04
N GLU A 221 14.14 -0.67 16.56
CA GLU A 221 13.19 -0.65 17.69
C GLU A 221 11.76 -0.30 17.26
N VAL A 222 11.49 -0.28 15.95
CA VAL A 222 10.17 0.11 15.41
C VAL A 222 9.19 -1.03 15.62
N SER A 223 8.25 -0.87 16.55
CA SER A 223 7.17 -1.85 16.69
C SER A 223 6.24 -1.79 15.46
N PRO A 224 5.96 -2.94 14.81
CA PRO A 224 5.04 -3.11 13.69
C PRO A 224 3.69 -2.40 13.79
N LEU A 225 3.16 -2.38 15.00
CA LEU A 225 1.84 -1.87 15.34
C LEU A 225 1.94 -0.57 16.13
N SER A 226 3.11 0.08 16.23
CA SER A 226 3.27 1.38 16.92
C SER A 226 3.49 2.54 15.96
N THR A 227 3.82 2.28 14.70
CA THR A 227 4.04 3.36 13.72
C THR A 227 2.71 3.68 13.04
N ARG A 228 1.89 4.49 13.71
CA ARG A 228 0.65 5.06 13.17
C ARG A 228 0.84 5.56 11.74
N GLU A 229 1.92 6.29 11.51
CA GLU A 229 2.24 6.86 10.22
C GLU A 229 2.29 5.77 9.13
N PHE A 230 2.86 4.59 9.43
CA PHE A 230 2.91 3.47 8.48
C PHE A 230 1.52 2.94 8.13
N LEU A 231 0.67 2.70 9.15
CA LEU A 231 -0.72 2.30 8.93
C LEU A 231 -1.53 3.37 8.19
N ASP A 232 -1.26 4.65 8.44
CA ASP A 232 -1.88 5.77 7.73
C ASP A 232 -1.61 5.73 6.22
N ILE A 233 -0.42 5.30 5.77
CA ILE A 233 -0.13 5.15 4.34
C ILE A 233 -0.78 3.92 3.77
N ILE A 234 -0.69 2.77 4.45
CA ILE A 234 -1.32 1.56 3.93
C ILE A 234 -2.82 1.79 3.78
N GLY A 235 -3.44 2.41 4.79
CA GLY A 235 -4.81 2.91 4.73
C GLY A 235 -5.01 3.85 3.54
N ALA A 236 -4.15 4.87 3.36
CA ALA A 236 -4.25 5.79 2.24
C ALA A 236 -4.09 5.11 0.85
N LEU A 237 -3.29 4.07 0.73
CA LEU A 237 -3.09 3.31 -0.51
C LEU A 237 -4.29 2.44 -0.83
N ILE A 238 -4.84 1.75 0.17
CA ILE A 238 -6.09 1.00 0.06
C ILE A 238 -7.22 1.98 -0.30
N ASP A 239 -7.29 3.11 0.41
CA ASP A 239 -8.29 4.15 0.22
C ASP A 239 -8.13 4.87 -1.14
N ALA A 240 -6.93 4.91 -1.73
CA ALA A 240 -6.70 5.53 -3.04
C ALA A 240 -7.23 4.68 -4.20
N LYS A 241 -7.37 3.36 -4.00
CA LYS A 241 -7.94 2.43 -4.98
C LYS A 241 -9.47 2.56 -5.05
N ASP A 242 -10.12 2.83 -3.93
CA ASP A 242 -11.56 3.06 -3.86
C ASP A 242 -11.81 4.57 -3.70
N ALA A 243 -12.21 5.25 -4.79
CA ALA A 243 -12.35 6.70 -4.83
C ALA A 243 -13.25 7.31 -3.72
N TYR A 244 -14.01 6.46 -3.01
CA TYR A 244 -14.96 6.84 -1.97
C TYR A 244 -14.42 6.70 -0.54
N THR A 245 -13.24 6.12 -0.33
CA THR A 245 -12.80 5.72 1.01
C THR A 245 -11.69 6.61 1.58
N ALA A 246 -11.43 7.82 1.07
CA ALA A 246 -10.39 8.69 1.64
C ALA A 246 -10.49 8.85 3.19
N GLY A 247 -9.50 8.32 3.91
CA GLY A 247 -9.42 8.36 5.38
C GLY A 247 -10.39 7.41 6.10
N HIS A 248 -11.06 6.53 5.36
CA HIS A 248 -12.00 5.52 5.87
C HIS A 248 -11.28 4.53 6.77
N SER A 249 -10.20 3.93 6.27
CA SER A 249 -9.39 2.96 7.01
C SER A 249 -8.96 3.51 8.38
N ARG A 250 -8.58 4.79 8.41
CA ARG A 250 -8.22 5.50 9.66
C ARG A 250 -9.39 5.66 10.62
N ARG A 251 -10.58 6.01 10.14
CA ARG A 251 -11.77 6.20 10.98
C ARG A 251 -12.28 4.87 11.53
N VAL A 252 -12.30 3.82 10.71
CA VAL A 252 -12.64 2.45 11.12
C VAL A 252 -11.67 1.94 12.19
N ALA A 253 -10.36 2.14 12.01
CA ALA A 253 -9.35 1.78 13.01
C ALA A 253 -9.58 2.46 14.37
N ARG A 254 -9.85 3.77 14.36
CA ARG A 254 -10.12 4.55 15.59
C ARG A 254 -11.39 4.07 16.30
N LEU A 255 -12.45 3.80 15.55
CA LEU A 255 -13.69 3.26 16.10
C LEU A 255 -13.48 1.85 16.67
N GLY A 256 -12.78 0.97 15.95
CA GLY A 256 -12.49 -0.39 16.39
C GLY A 256 -11.71 -0.43 17.70
N ALA A 257 -10.70 0.42 17.84
CA ALA A 257 -9.96 0.59 19.09
C ALA A 257 -10.87 1.06 20.24
N ALA A 258 -11.70 2.08 20.00
CA ALA A 258 -12.61 2.61 21.02
C ALA A 258 -13.64 1.57 21.48
N VAL A 259 -14.19 0.77 20.55
CA VAL A 259 -15.11 -0.33 20.88
C VAL A 259 -14.39 -1.40 21.70
N ALA A 260 -13.17 -1.78 21.32
CA ALA A 260 -12.40 -2.78 22.06
C ALA A 260 -12.07 -2.34 23.50
N ASP A 261 -11.73 -1.06 23.70
CA ASP A 261 -11.53 -0.45 25.01
C ASP A 261 -12.83 -0.48 25.84
N GLN A 262 -13.96 -0.09 25.24
CA GLN A 262 -15.26 -0.11 25.89
C GLN A 262 -15.69 -1.52 26.35
N LEU A 263 -15.31 -2.56 25.62
CA LEU A 263 -15.56 -3.96 25.98
C LEU A 263 -14.64 -4.46 27.11
N THR A 264 -13.67 -3.65 27.56
CA THR A 264 -12.71 -3.97 28.63
C THR A 264 -11.88 -5.23 28.35
N LEU A 265 -11.56 -5.47 27.08
CA LEU A 265 -10.91 -6.70 26.62
C LEU A 265 -9.37 -6.63 26.62
N GLY A 266 -8.81 -5.52 27.10
CA GLY A 266 -7.38 -5.32 27.29
C GLY A 266 -6.66 -4.69 26.09
N ALA A 267 -5.48 -4.15 26.37
CA ALA A 267 -4.70 -3.35 25.43
C ALA A 267 -4.26 -4.09 24.16
N GLU A 268 -4.17 -5.43 24.21
CA GLU A 268 -3.79 -6.23 23.05
C GLU A 268 -4.88 -6.30 22.00
N LEU A 269 -6.14 -6.49 22.42
CA LEU A 269 -7.27 -6.50 21.49
C LEU A 269 -7.51 -5.11 20.91
N GLU A 270 -7.33 -4.05 21.68
CA GLU A 270 -7.41 -2.68 21.17
C GLU A 270 -6.40 -2.43 20.04
N ARG A 271 -5.13 -2.80 20.23
CA ARG A 271 -4.10 -2.69 19.18
C ARG A 271 -4.44 -3.56 17.96
N THR A 272 -4.98 -4.75 18.19
CA THR A 272 -5.43 -5.66 17.14
C THR A 272 -6.58 -5.05 16.33
N ALA A 273 -7.60 -4.52 17.00
CA ALA A 273 -8.76 -3.87 16.37
C ALA A 273 -8.36 -2.61 15.61
N PHE A 274 -7.45 -1.81 16.17
CA PHE A 274 -6.90 -0.64 15.50
C PHE A 274 -6.19 -1.02 14.19
N ALA A 275 -5.23 -1.94 14.24
CA ALA A 275 -4.48 -2.32 13.06
C ALA A 275 -5.32 -3.07 12.03
N ALA A 276 -6.21 -3.97 12.48
CA ALA A 276 -7.14 -4.64 11.59
C ALA A 276 -8.10 -3.66 10.93
N GLY A 277 -8.52 -2.58 11.60
CA GLY A 277 -9.35 -1.54 10.98
C GLY A 277 -8.65 -0.81 9.82
N TYR A 278 -7.33 -0.61 9.88
CA TYR A 278 -6.58 -0.06 8.74
C TYR A 278 -6.46 -1.02 7.57
N LEU A 279 -6.44 -2.33 7.85
CA LEU A 279 -6.13 -3.36 6.88
C LEU A 279 -7.34 -4.18 6.44
N HIS A 280 -8.53 -3.92 6.99
CA HIS A 280 -9.73 -4.74 6.76
C HIS A 280 -10.06 -4.86 5.26
N ASP A 281 -9.89 -3.75 4.55
CA ASP A 281 -10.11 -3.58 3.12
C ASP A 281 -8.85 -3.84 2.27
N LEU A 282 -7.77 -4.38 2.85
CA LEU A 282 -6.50 -4.62 2.13
C LEU A 282 -6.72 -5.40 0.83
N GLY A 283 -7.69 -6.31 0.76
CA GLY A 283 -7.95 -7.06 -0.47
C GLY A 283 -8.64 -6.26 -1.58
N LYS A 284 -9.16 -5.04 -1.34
CA LYS A 284 -9.80 -4.23 -2.41
C LYS A 284 -8.83 -3.88 -3.51
N VAL A 285 -7.54 -3.88 -3.18
CA VAL A 285 -6.43 -3.75 -4.12
C VAL A 285 -6.42 -4.78 -5.26
N SER A 286 -7.04 -5.96 -5.09
CA SER A 286 -7.16 -6.97 -6.14
C SER A 286 -8.47 -6.86 -6.92
N VAL A 287 -9.37 -5.96 -6.51
CA VAL A 287 -10.66 -5.71 -7.18
C VAL A 287 -10.45 -4.59 -8.21
N PRO A 288 -10.96 -4.72 -9.44
CA PRO A 288 -10.95 -3.62 -10.40
C PRO A 288 -11.67 -2.38 -9.85
N VAL A 289 -10.99 -1.23 -9.85
CA VAL A 289 -11.50 0.14 -9.69
C VAL A 289 -12.76 0.34 -10.51
N ALA A 290 -12.83 -0.13 -11.76
CA ALA A 290 -14.04 0.00 -12.58
C ALA A 290 -15.28 -0.62 -11.91
N LEU A 291 -15.10 -1.71 -11.14
CA LEU A 291 -16.16 -2.31 -10.32
C LEU A 291 -16.38 -1.54 -9.00
N LEU A 292 -15.32 -1.05 -8.36
CA LEU A 292 -15.40 -0.26 -7.12
C LEU A 292 -16.09 1.10 -7.34
N THR A 293 -15.86 1.74 -8.50
CA THR A 293 -16.37 3.06 -8.85
C THR A 293 -17.69 3.01 -9.64
N ARG A 294 -18.21 1.82 -9.93
CA ARG A 294 -19.37 1.64 -10.80
C ARG A 294 -20.61 2.36 -10.26
N GLU A 295 -21.23 3.18 -11.10
CA GLU A 295 -22.51 3.80 -10.82
C GLU A 295 -23.65 2.86 -11.25
N GLY A 296 -24.38 2.30 -10.28
CA GLY A 296 -25.53 1.41 -10.52
C GLY A 296 -25.36 0.02 -9.91
N PRO A 297 -26.33 -0.89 -10.12
CA PRO A 297 -26.25 -2.24 -9.59
C PRO A 297 -25.13 -3.03 -10.27
N LEU A 298 -24.43 -3.84 -9.48
CA LEU A 298 -23.49 -4.85 -9.97
C LEU A 298 -24.25 -6.14 -10.32
N ASP A 299 -23.79 -6.87 -11.32
CA ASP A 299 -24.28 -8.22 -11.56
C ASP A 299 -23.70 -9.23 -10.55
N GLU A 300 -24.15 -10.49 -10.61
CA GLU A 300 -23.73 -11.53 -9.67
C GLU A 300 -22.21 -11.84 -9.75
N ALA A 301 -21.61 -11.76 -10.94
CA ALA A 301 -20.18 -12.01 -11.13
C ALA A 301 -19.34 -10.84 -10.61
N GLU A 302 -19.77 -9.61 -10.90
CA GLU A 302 -19.19 -8.40 -10.37
C GLU A 302 -19.29 -8.35 -8.84
N HIS A 303 -20.43 -8.75 -8.27
CA HIS A 303 -20.58 -8.89 -6.82
C HIS A 303 -19.61 -9.90 -6.23
N ARG A 304 -19.43 -11.08 -6.84
CA ARG A 304 -18.44 -12.07 -6.36
C ARG A 304 -17.01 -11.52 -6.42
N ALA A 305 -16.66 -10.80 -7.47
CA ALA A 305 -15.35 -10.17 -7.59
C ALA A 305 -15.11 -9.16 -6.47
N VAL A 306 -16.07 -8.27 -6.19
CA VAL A 306 -15.96 -7.30 -5.09
C VAL A 306 -15.90 -8.02 -3.73
N ARG A 307 -16.76 -9.01 -3.47
CA ARG A 307 -16.79 -9.77 -2.19
C ARG A 307 -15.49 -10.53 -1.92
N SER A 308 -14.75 -10.91 -2.97
CA SER A 308 -13.50 -11.65 -2.82
C SER A 308 -12.41 -10.89 -2.05
N HIS A 309 -12.52 -9.56 -1.92
CA HIS A 309 -11.54 -8.75 -1.20
C HIS A 309 -11.34 -9.21 0.26
N ALA A 310 -12.41 -9.65 0.94
CA ALA A 310 -12.34 -10.09 2.32
C ALA A 310 -11.43 -11.32 2.47
N GLU A 311 -11.59 -12.31 1.59
CA GLU A 311 -10.72 -13.49 1.56
C GLU A 311 -9.29 -13.16 1.11
N THR A 312 -9.15 -12.36 0.05
CA THR A 312 -7.84 -11.97 -0.48
C THR A 312 -7.02 -11.24 0.56
N GLY A 313 -7.60 -10.22 1.22
CA GLY A 313 -6.96 -9.46 2.29
C GLY A 313 -6.50 -10.38 3.44
N ALA A 314 -7.35 -11.31 3.87
CA ALA A 314 -6.98 -12.26 4.91
C ALA A 314 -5.81 -13.19 4.50
N ARG A 315 -5.82 -13.71 3.27
CA ARG A 315 -4.73 -14.57 2.75
C ARG A 315 -3.39 -13.83 2.71
N ILE A 316 -3.41 -12.54 2.36
CA ILE A 316 -2.21 -11.69 2.38
C ILE A 316 -1.67 -11.57 3.80
N LEU A 317 -2.52 -11.23 4.78
CA LEU A 317 -2.10 -11.08 6.18
C LEU A 317 -1.61 -12.38 6.80
N GLU A 318 -2.19 -13.54 6.44
CA GLU A 318 -1.79 -14.85 6.96
C GLU A 318 -0.36 -15.27 6.57
N ARG A 319 0.12 -14.78 5.43
CA ARG A 319 1.48 -15.02 4.92
C ARG A 319 2.54 -14.22 5.66
N ILE A 320 2.16 -13.15 6.35
CA ILE A 320 3.05 -12.33 7.15
C ILE A 320 2.90 -12.77 8.62
N PRO A 321 3.89 -13.48 9.21
CA PRO A 321 3.73 -14.08 10.54
C PRO A 321 3.30 -13.08 11.63
N SER A 322 3.80 -11.84 11.56
CA SER A 322 3.48 -10.75 12.49
C SER A 322 2.11 -10.12 12.28
N LEU A 323 1.41 -10.36 11.16
CA LEU A 323 0.09 -9.82 10.86
C LEU A 323 -1.02 -10.87 10.82
N ARG A 324 -0.67 -12.16 10.87
CA ARG A 324 -1.64 -13.27 10.81
C ARG A 324 -2.82 -13.12 11.78
N HIS A 325 -2.57 -12.59 12.97
CA HIS A 325 -3.60 -12.38 14.00
C HIS A 325 -4.68 -11.35 13.60
N LEU A 326 -4.41 -10.50 12.60
CA LEU A 326 -5.37 -9.51 12.08
C LEU A 326 -6.29 -10.08 10.98
N ALA A 327 -5.92 -11.20 10.36
CA ALA A 327 -6.64 -11.80 9.23
C ALA A 327 -8.15 -12.03 9.47
N PRO A 328 -8.62 -12.41 10.67
CA PRO A 328 -10.06 -12.53 10.93
C PRO A 328 -10.84 -11.21 10.76
N GLY A 329 -10.19 -10.07 10.99
CA GLY A 329 -10.80 -8.76 10.76
C GLY A 329 -11.09 -8.51 9.28
N CYS A 330 -10.14 -8.83 8.39
CA CYS A 330 -10.35 -8.77 6.95
C CYS A 330 -11.37 -9.81 6.49
N ARG A 331 -11.24 -11.06 6.93
CA ARG A 331 -12.06 -12.15 6.41
C ARG A 331 -13.54 -12.01 6.75
N TYR A 332 -13.86 -11.56 7.96
CA TYR A 332 -15.20 -11.70 8.52
C TYR A 332 -15.92 -10.39 8.84
N HIS A 333 -15.38 -9.22 8.48
CA HIS A 333 -16.06 -7.93 8.72
C HIS A 333 -17.35 -7.74 7.88
N HIS A 334 -17.60 -8.61 6.90
CA HIS A 334 -18.84 -8.66 6.13
C HIS A 334 -19.74 -9.85 6.46
N GLU A 335 -19.38 -10.66 7.47
CA GLU A 335 -20.31 -11.62 8.04
C GLU A 335 -21.44 -10.90 8.76
N ARG A 336 -22.64 -11.48 8.71
CA ARG A 336 -23.84 -10.92 9.35
C ARG A 336 -24.24 -11.80 10.50
N TRP A 337 -24.65 -11.21 11.61
CA TRP A 337 -25.02 -11.96 12.83
C TRP A 337 -26.07 -13.06 12.58
N ASP A 338 -26.98 -12.83 11.63
CA ASP A 338 -28.02 -13.76 11.18
C ASP A 338 -27.54 -14.88 10.23
N GLY A 339 -26.28 -14.85 9.79
CA GLY A 339 -25.69 -15.83 8.86
C GLY A 339 -25.91 -15.53 7.38
N SER A 340 -26.53 -14.39 7.02
CA SER A 340 -26.74 -13.99 5.62
C SER A 340 -25.55 -13.23 5.00
N GLY A 341 -24.43 -13.15 5.73
CA GLY A 341 -23.21 -12.47 5.30
C GLY A 341 -22.30 -13.35 4.43
N TYR A 342 -21.06 -12.89 4.26
CA TYR A 342 -20.02 -13.57 3.48
C TYR A 342 -18.65 -13.36 4.15
N PRO A 343 -17.63 -14.18 3.83
CA PRO A 343 -17.56 -15.23 2.80
C PRO A 343 -18.15 -16.60 3.19
N GLU A 344 -18.24 -16.93 4.47
CA GLU A 344 -18.59 -18.27 4.96
C GLU A 344 -20.03 -18.40 5.49
N GLY A 345 -20.74 -17.28 5.69
CA GLY A 345 -22.10 -17.29 6.23
C GLY A 345 -22.13 -17.66 7.71
N LEU A 346 -21.10 -17.23 8.45
CA LEU A 346 -21.02 -17.46 9.90
C LEU A 346 -22.13 -16.67 10.60
N SER A 347 -22.67 -17.24 11.67
CA SER A 347 -23.76 -16.62 12.44
C SER A 347 -23.46 -16.59 13.94
N GLY A 348 -23.97 -15.57 14.61
CA GLY A 348 -23.78 -15.35 16.04
C GLY A 348 -22.32 -15.33 16.46
N ASP A 349 -22.04 -15.98 17.59
CA ASP A 349 -20.71 -16.08 18.18
C ASP A 349 -19.70 -16.90 17.37
N ARG A 350 -20.12 -17.53 16.26
CA ARG A 350 -19.18 -18.16 15.32
C ARG A 350 -18.38 -17.15 14.52
N ILE A 351 -18.90 -15.92 14.37
CA ILE A 351 -18.17 -14.82 13.75
C ILE A 351 -17.07 -14.39 14.73
N PRO A 352 -15.78 -14.38 14.33
CA PRO A 352 -14.72 -13.93 15.22
C PRO A 352 -14.97 -12.50 15.71
N LEU A 353 -14.69 -12.26 16.99
CA LEU A 353 -14.95 -10.97 17.65
C LEU A 353 -14.40 -9.78 16.86
N LEU A 354 -13.20 -9.91 16.30
CA LEU A 354 -12.58 -8.88 15.48
C LEU A 354 -13.42 -8.52 14.25
N GLY A 355 -14.01 -9.52 13.57
CA GLY A 355 -14.95 -9.31 12.47
C GLY A 355 -16.23 -8.62 12.92
N GLN A 356 -16.78 -9.01 14.07
CA GLN A 356 -17.98 -8.36 14.64
C GLN A 356 -17.75 -6.87 14.96
N VAL A 357 -16.59 -6.54 15.55
CA VAL A 357 -16.20 -5.16 15.87
C VAL A 357 -16.08 -4.32 14.59
N LEU A 358 -15.33 -4.83 13.61
CA LEU A 358 -15.08 -4.09 12.37
C LEU A 358 -16.34 -3.94 11.51
N ALA A 359 -17.25 -4.92 11.51
CA ALA A 359 -18.52 -4.82 10.79
C ALA A 359 -19.36 -3.60 11.23
N VAL A 360 -19.43 -3.33 12.54
CA VAL A 360 -20.15 -2.18 13.08
C VAL A 360 -19.42 -0.87 12.77
N CYS A 361 -18.08 -0.86 12.90
CA CYS A 361 -17.26 0.33 12.66
C CYS A 361 -17.26 0.75 11.19
N ASP A 362 -17.09 -0.20 10.27
CA ASP A 362 -17.18 0.01 8.82
C ASP A 362 -18.56 0.54 8.41
N ALA A 363 -19.64 -0.12 8.86
CA ALA A 363 -21.00 0.32 8.54
C ALA A 363 -21.30 1.73 9.03
N TYR A 364 -20.87 2.08 10.25
CA TYR A 364 -21.03 3.44 10.78
C TYR A 364 -20.25 4.46 9.94
N ASP A 365 -18.99 4.17 9.59
CA ASP A 365 -18.19 5.08 8.77
C ASP A 365 -18.80 5.26 7.38
N ALA A 366 -19.23 4.17 6.74
CA ALA A 366 -19.87 4.19 5.44
C ALA A 366 -21.19 5.00 5.45
N MET A 367 -21.94 4.96 6.55
CA MET A 367 -23.18 5.74 6.72
C MET A 367 -22.90 7.24 6.91
N THR A 368 -21.86 7.59 7.68
CA THR A 368 -21.62 8.98 8.11
C THR A 368 -20.66 9.77 7.20
N SER A 369 -19.80 9.09 6.44
CA SER A 369 -18.86 9.72 5.50
C SER A 369 -19.51 10.15 4.17
N GLY A 370 -20.64 9.54 3.82
CA GLY A 370 -21.31 9.76 2.54
C GLY A 370 -20.60 9.07 1.37
N ARG A 371 -21.36 8.62 0.38
CA ARG A 371 -20.84 8.04 -0.88
C ARG A 371 -21.37 8.87 -2.05
N ALA A 372 -20.78 8.76 -3.25
CA ALA A 372 -21.20 9.56 -4.41
C ALA A 372 -22.72 9.50 -4.71
N TYR A 373 -23.36 8.37 -4.38
CA TYR A 373 -24.79 8.12 -4.58
C TYR A 373 -25.66 8.38 -3.34
N ARG A 374 -25.09 8.71 -2.17
CA ARG A 374 -25.86 8.95 -0.94
C ARG A 374 -25.15 9.94 -0.01
N ARG A 375 -25.82 11.06 0.27
CA ARG A 375 -25.38 12.00 1.31
C ARG A 375 -25.27 11.25 2.65
N GLY A 376 -24.14 11.38 3.34
CA GLY A 376 -23.94 10.76 4.65
C GLY A 376 -25.04 11.16 5.62
N CYS A 377 -25.51 10.23 6.44
CA CYS A 377 -26.48 10.52 7.47
C CYS A 377 -25.78 11.05 8.74
N SER A 378 -26.57 11.71 9.59
CA SER A 378 -26.09 12.25 10.86
C SER A 378 -25.75 11.13 11.85
N HIS A 379 -24.90 11.42 12.83
CA HIS A 379 -24.55 10.47 13.90
C HIS A 379 -25.79 9.83 14.57
N PRO A 380 -26.85 10.59 14.96
CA PRO A 380 -28.07 9.99 15.52
C PRO A 380 -28.77 9.01 14.57
N GLU A 381 -28.83 9.33 13.28
CA GLU A 381 -29.45 8.45 12.27
C GLU A 381 -28.64 7.17 12.07
N ALA A 382 -27.30 7.27 11.99
CA ALA A 382 -26.42 6.12 11.89
C ALA A 382 -26.54 5.20 13.11
N VAL A 383 -26.58 5.77 14.32
CA VAL A 383 -26.78 5.03 15.57
C VAL A 383 -28.13 4.32 15.61
N GLU A 384 -29.19 4.98 15.15
CA GLU A 384 -30.52 4.38 15.06
C GLU A 384 -30.55 3.21 14.08
N GLU A 385 -29.87 3.33 12.94
CA GLU A 385 -29.75 2.24 11.97
C GLU A 385 -28.98 1.04 12.54
N LEU A 386 -27.86 1.28 13.24
CA LEU A 386 -27.13 0.22 13.95
C LEU A 386 -28.02 -0.50 14.96
N ARG A 387 -28.87 0.23 15.71
CA ARG A 387 -29.82 -0.36 16.67
C ARG A 387 -30.90 -1.18 16.00
N ARG A 388 -31.41 -0.75 14.84
CA ARG A 388 -32.40 -1.52 14.05
C ARG A 388 -31.82 -2.81 13.52
N ALA A 389 -30.56 -2.79 13.10
CA ALA A 389 -29.85 -3.94 12.55
C ALA A 389 -29.21 -4.84 13.64
N ARG A 390 -29.45 -4.54 14.92
CA ARG A 390 -28.97 -5.30 16.08
C ARG A 390 -29.59 -6.70 16.11
N GLY A 391 -28.75 -7.74 16.16
CA GLY A 391 -29.18 -9.13 16.18
C GLY A 391 -29.56 -9.70 14.80
N THR A 392 -29.44 -8.90 13.73
CA THR A 392 -29.58 -9.36 12.35
C THR A 392 -28.28 -9.16 11.59
N GLN A 393 -27.92 -7.91 11.28
CA GLN A 393 -26.63 -7.61 10.67
C GLN A 393 -25.51 -7.64 11.70
N PHE A 394 -25.73 -7.02 12.86
CA PHE A 394 -24.67 -6.76 13.83
C PHE A 394 -24.87 -7.52 15.13
N SER A 395 -23.76 -7.89 15.75
CA SER A 395 -23.73 -8.44 17.11
C SER A 395 -24.38 -7.49 18.10
N PRO A 396 -25.35 -7.95 18.92
CA PRO A 396 -25.97 -7.12 19.94
C PRO A 396 -24.97 -6.49 20.90
N ALA A 397 -24.00 -7.27 21.38
CA ALA A 397 -23.00 -6.78 22.33
C ALA A 397 -22.13 -5.66 21.75
N ILE A 398 -21.76 -5.77 20.46
CA ILE A 398 -20.93 -4.76 19.79
C ILE A 398 -21.71 -3.48 19.52
N VAL A 399 -23.00 -3.58 19.13
CA VAL A 399 -23.85 -2.39 18.97
C VAL A 399 -24.02 -1.65 20.30
N GLU A 400 -24.25 -2.36 21.40
CA GLU A 400 -24.35 -1.72 22.72
C GLU A 400 -23.03 -1.04 23.11
N ALA A 401 -21.89 -1.71 22.93
CA ALA A 401 -20.58 -1.10 23.18
C ALA A 401 -20.32 0.13 22.31
N PHE A 402 -20.61 0.06 21.01
CA PHE A 402 -20.43 1.15 20.07
C PHE A 402 -21.29 2.38 20.43
N THR A 403 -22.57 2.15 20.75
CA THR A 403 -23.49 3.25 21.08
C THR A 403 -23.24 3.84 22.48
N GLY A 404 -22.52 3.12 23.34
CA GLY A 404 -22.03 3.60 24.62
C GLY A 404 -20.77 4.46 24.54
N LEU A 405 -20.15 4.61 23.36
CA LEU A 405 -18.93 5.41 23.20
C LEU A 405 -19.17 6.90 23.50
N PRO A 406 -18.20 7.59 24.14
CA PRO A 406 -18.36 8.99 24.48
C PRO A 406 -18.37 9.88 23.23
N SER A 407 -19.16 10.95 23.24
CA SER A 407 -19.32 11.85 22.08
C SER A 407 -18.00 12.48 21.58
N SER A 408 -16.97 12.53 22.44
CA SER A 408 -15.61 12.95 22.07
C SER A 408 -14.99 12.09 20.98
N VAL A 409 -15.24 10.77 20.98
CA VAL A 409 -14.71 9.85 19.97
C VAL A 409 -15.20 10.28 18.59
N PHE A 410 -16.51 10.47 18.43
CA PHE A 410 -17.12 10.85 17.15
C PHE A 410 -16.68 12.23 16.67
N ARG A 411 -16.52 13.21 17.57
CA ARG A 411 -15.98 14.54 17.20
C ARG A 411 -14.54 14.47 16.68
N SER A 412 -13.73 13.55 17.20
CA SER A 412 -12.32 13.42 16.84
C SER A 412 -12.06 12.71 15.50
N LEU A 413 -13.05 11.97 14.95
CA LEU A 413 -12.88 11.15 13.73
C LEU A 413 -12.39 11.98 12.54
N TRP A 414 -12.93 13.19 12.41
CA TRP A 414 -12.68 14.13 11.30
C TRP A 414 -11.57 15.13 11.58
N SER A 415 -11.01 15.13 12.79
CA SER A 415 -9.95 16.07 13.16
C SER A 415 -8.60 15.62 12.54
N PRO A 416 -7.84 16.54 11.91
CA PRO A 416 -6.48 16.27 11.45
C PRO A 416 -5.50 16.01 12.61
N GLU A 417 -5.70 16.69 13.75
CA GLU A 417 -4.83 16.69 14.94
C GLU A 417 -5.31 15.77 16.07
N GLU A 418 -4.37 15.42 16.95
CA GLU A 418 -4.26 14.21 17.75
C GLU A 418 -5.20 14.09 18.97
N THR A 419 -5.81 12.91 19.10
CA THR A 419 -5.59 12.06 20.28
C THR A 419 -5.42 10.64 19.77
N LEU A 420 -4.24 10.09 20.01
CA LEU A 420 -3.98 8.67 19.88
C LEU A 420 -4.78 7.92 20.96
N PRO A 421 -5.20 6.66 20.72
CA PRO A 421 -5.46 5.77 21.84
C PRO A 421 -4.20 5.74 22.72
N ARG A 422 -4.35 5.69 24.05
CA ARG A 422 -3.28 5.93 25.05
C ARG A 422 -1.99 5.10 24.83
N PHE A 423 -2.06 4.04 24.03
CA PHE A 423 -0.99 3.09 23.74
C PHE A 423 0.03 3.53 22.68
N PHE A 424 -0.26 4.54 21.85
CA PHE A 424 0.62 4.99 20.76
C PHE A 424 1.46 6.23 21.09
N GLY A 425 1.46 6.68 22.36
CA GLY A 425 2.21 7.87 22.78
C GLY A 425 3.69 7.83 22.35
N PRO A 426 4.33 9.01 22.22
CA PRO A 426 5.62 9.14 21.55
C PRO A 426 6.65 8.17 22.14
N VAL A 427 7.38 7.47 21.26
CA VAL A 427 8.59 6.72 21.61
C VAL A 427 9.49 7.71 22.35
N ALA A 428 9.81 7.41 23.61
CA ALA A 428 10.62 8.28 24.43
C ALA A 428 11.93 8.61 23.70
N ASP A 429 12.20 9.89 23.47
CA ASP A 429 13.46 10.35 22.90
C ASP A 429 14.63 9.77 23.72
N PRO A 430 15.50 8.92 23.15
CA PRO A 430 16.63 8.35 23.87
C PRO A 430 17.59 9.43 24.40
N ARG A 431 17.53 10.67 23.88
CA ARG A 431 18.32 11.82 24.36
C ARG A 431 17.77 12.45 25.64
N ARG A 432 16.53 12.13 26.04
CA ARG A 432 15.89 12.72 27.23
C ARG A 432 16.22 12.01 28.55
N ARG A 433 16.93 10.86 28.52
CA ARG A 433 17.39 10.13 29.72
C ARG A 433 18.70 10.63 30.33
N ALA A 434 19.34 11.66 29.77
CA ALA A 434 20.65 12.15 30.25
C ALA A 434 20.61 13.46 31.07
N ARG A 435 19.46 13.90 31.60
CA ARG A 435 19.37 15.21 32.29
C ARG A 435 18.66 15.24 33.65
N THR A 436 18.48 14.11 34.33
CA THR A 436 17.91 14.11 35.71
C THR A 436 18.70 13.27 36.71
N ALA A 437 20.01 13.19 36.54
CA ALA A 437 20.92 12.73 37.59
C ALA A 437 22.15 13.64 37.58
N LEU A 438 21.99 14.86 38.10
CA LEU A 438 22.97 15.79 38.67
C LEU A 438 22.26 17.13 38.84
N ASP A 439 21.53 17.25 39.95
CA ASP A 439 21.39 18.43 40.80
C ASP A 439 20.56 18.06 42.04
#